data_AF-A0A348W6U7-F1
#
_entry.id   AF-A0A348W6U7-F1
#
_cell.length_a   1.000
_cell.length_b   1.000
_cell.length_c   1.000
_cell.angle_alpha   90.00
_cell.angle_beta   90.00
_cell.angle_gamma   90.00
#
_symmetry.space_group_name_H-M   'P 1'
#
loop_
_entity.id
_entity.type
_entity.pdbx_description
1 polymer ?
#
loop_
_entity_poly.entity_id
_entity_poly.type
_entity_poly.pdbx_seq_one_letter_code
_entity_poly.pdbx_strand_id
1 'polypeptide(L)'
;MADYSLISTPPLAGTDLRFGTCRITAPADLALVSLALPLGGEDAAQKAIAKAFGTALPEIGQSATTSDGSITLLRLGLDQGFVMF
;
A
#
# COMPACT_ATOMS: atom_id res chain seq x y z
N MET A 1 -6.46 -44.62 5.76
CA MET A 1 -6.59 -43.18 6.08
C MET A 1 -5.88 -42.44 4.96
N ALA A 2 -6.54 -41.52 4.26
CA ALA A 2 -5.88 -40.78 3.18
C ALA A 2 -5.08 -39.63 3.80
N ASP A 3 -3.78 -39.54 3.47
CA ASP A 3 -2.94 -38.41 3.86
C ASP A 3 -3.33 -37.19 3.03
N TYR A 4 -3.84 -36.15 3.71
CA TYR A 4 -4.10 -34.86 3.11
C TYR A 4 -3.10 -33.86 3.64
N SER A 5 -2.31 -33.28 2.73
CA SER A 5 -1.40 -32.17 3.03
C SER A 5 -2.07 -30.86 2.63
N LEU A 6 -2.16 -29.92 3.57
CA LEU A 6 -2.62 -28.55 3.29
C LEU A 6 -1.44 -27.74 2.74
N ILE A 7 -1.53 -27.36 1.46
CA ILE A 7 -0.54 -26.50 0.81
C ILE A 7 -1.06 -25.06 0.87
N SER A 8 -0.32 -24.19 1.56
CA SER A 8 -0.62 -22.76 1.59
C SER A 8 -0.48 -22.17 0.19
N THR A 9 -1.57 -21.67 -0.39
CA THR A 9 -1.56 -20.87 -1.61
C THR A 9 -1.62 -19.38 -1.27
N PRO A 10 -0.94 -18.51 -2.04
CA PRO A 10 -1.06 -17.07 -1.84
C PRO A 10 -2.52 -16.63 -1.97
N PRO A 11 -3.04 -15.75 -1.10
CA PRO A 11 -4.39 -15.24 -1.23
C PRO A 11 -4.56 -14.60 -2.60
N LEU A 12 -5.62 -14.98 -3.31
CA LEU A 12 -5.97 -14.51 -4.66
C LEU A 12 -4.95 -14.81 -5.77
N ALA A 13 -3.75 -15.34 -5.51
CA ALA A 13 -2.80 -15.92 -6.48
C ALA A 13 -2.68 -15.23 -7.87
N GLY A 14 -2.68 -13.90 -7.93
CA GLY A 14 -2.61 -13.18 -9.22
C GLY A 14 -3.89 -13.24 -10.06
N THR A 15 -5.04 -13.52 -9.44
CA THR A 15 -6.35 -13.67 -10.08
C THR A 15 -6.64 -12.47 -10.99
N ASP A 16 -6.98 -12.76 -12.25
CA ASP A 16 -7.41 -11.79 -13.27
C ASP A 16 -8.74 -12.26 -13.87
N LEU A 17 -9.82 -11.64 -13.44
CA LEU A 17 -11.19 -11.98 -13.84
C LEU A 17 -11.77 -10.86 -14.68
N ARG A 18 -12.53 -11.21 -15.72
CA ARG A 18 -13.30 -10.26 -16.54
C ARG A 18 -14.79 -10.56 -16.49
N PHE A 19 -15.57 -9.52 -16.23
CA PHE A 19 -17.03 -9.52 -16.22
C PHE A 19 -17.52 -8.39 -17.13
N GLY A 20 -17.78 -8.69 -18.40
CA GLY A 20 -18.11 -7.67 -19.41
C GLY A 20 -16.95 -6.67 -19.56
N THR A 21 -17.20 -5.39 -19.23
CA THR A 21 -16.18 -4.32 -19.24
C THR A 21 -15.42 -4.20 -17.91
N CYS A 22 -15.81 -4.93 -16.87
CA CYS A 22 -15.15 -4.91 -15.57
C CYS A 22 -14.00 -5.93 -15.56
N ARG A 23 -12.82 -5.50 -15.08
CA ARG A 23 -11.67 -6.37 -14.84
C ARG A 23 -11.31 -6.29 -13.36
N ILE A 24 -11.18 -7.44 -12.71
CA ILE A 24 -10.77 -7.56 -11.31
C ILE A 24 -9.43 -8.27 -11.31
N THR A 25 -8.40 -7.60 -10.81
CA THR A 25 -7.06 -8.16 -10.67
C THR A 25 -6.61 -8.13 -9.22
N ALA A 26 -5.95 -9.19 -8.77
CA ALA A 26 -5.20 -9.21 -7.52
C ALA A 26 -3.71 -9.06 -7.83
N PRO A 27 -3.08 -7.91 -7.50
CA PRO A 27 -1.64 -7.76 -7.66
C PRO A 27 -0.90 -8.77 -6.77
N ALA A 28 0.04 -9.53 -7.35
CA ALA A 28 0.82 -10.54 -6.62
C ALA A 28 2.04 -9.94 -5.90
N ASP A 29 2.55 -8.81 -6.40
CA ASP A 29 3.84 -8.23 -6.01
C ASP A 29 3.70 -6.85 -5.36
N LEU A 30 2.66 -6.68 -4.54
CA LEU A 30 2.35 -5.40 -3.90
C LEU A 30 2.68 -5.47 -2.40
N ALA A 31 3.50 -4.53 -1.94
CA ALA A 31 3.87 -4.45 -0.53
C ALA A 31 3.14 -3.28 0.14
N LEU A 32 2.41 -3.56 1.22
CA LEU A 32 1.76 -2.54 2.03
C LEU A 32 2.46 -2.44 3.39
N VAL A 33 3.05 -1.28 3.68
CA VAL A 33 3.80 -1.04 4.92
C VAL A 33 3.11 0.04 5.74
N SER A 34 2.82 -0.28 7.00
CA SER A 34 2.23 0.67 7.96
C SER A 34 3.22 1.74 8.37
N LEU A 35 2.75 2.98 8.42
CA LEU A 35 3.49 4.15 8.89
C LEU A 35 2.81 4.69 10.15
N ALA A 36 3.55 4.69 11.25
CA ALA A 36 3.17 5.41 12.46
C ALA A 36 3.90 6.76 12.48
N LEU A 37 3.13 7.85 12.40
CA LEU A 37 3.68 9.20 12.41
C LEU A 37 3.73 9.71 13.86
N PRO A 38 4.81 10.40 14.27
CA PRO A 38 4.92 10.96 15.61
C PRO A 38 3.95 12.12 15.79
N LEU A 39 3.09 12.03 16.80
CA LEU A 39 2.22 13.13 17.24
C LEU A 39 3.07 14.31 17.73
N GLY A 40 2.84 15.50 17.18
CA GLY A 40 3.63 16.71 17.46
C GLY A 40 4.98 16.77 16.73
N GLY A 41 5.29 15.77 15.89
CA GLY A 41 6.52 15.69 15.08
C GLY A 41 6.25 15.69 13.57
N GLU A 42 5.07 16.15 13.15
CA GLU A 42 4.55 15.99 11.79
C GLU A 42 5.44 16.66 10.74
N ASP A 43 5.99 17.84 11.02
CA ASP A 43 6.87 18.56 10.11
C ASP A 43 8.17 17.77 9.80
N ALA A 44 8.74 17.14 10.84
CA ALA A 44 9.93 16.32 10.69
C ALA A 44 9.61 15.03 9.91
N ALA A 45 8.47 14.41 10.23
CA ALA A 45 7.99 13.22 9.53
C ALA A 45 7.71 13.51 8.04
N GLN A 46 7.05 14.62 7.72
CA GLN A 46 6.74 15.01 6.35
C GLN A 46 8.02 15.23 5.53
N LYS A 47 9.03 15.91 6.09
CA LYS A 47 10.34 16.08 5.45
C LYS A 47 11.06 14.75 5.23
N ALA A 48 11.04 13.87 6.22
CA ALA A 48 11.67 12.54 6.12
C ALA A 48 11.00 11.68 5.04
N ILE A 49 9.66 11.67 4.99
CA ILE A 49 8.87 10.94 4.01
C ILE A 49 9.12 11.48 2.59
N ALA A 50 9.07 12.80 2.41
CA ALA A 50 9.35 13.41 1.12
C ALA A 50 10.76 13.08 0.62
N LYS A 51 11.75 13.07 1.52
CA LYS A 51 13.12 12.69 1.19
C LYS A 51 13.26 11.19 0.86
N ALA A 52 12.55 10.32 1.58
CA ALA A 52 12.67 8.87 1.43
C ALA A 52 11.95 8.35 0.17
N PHE A 53 10.76 8.89 -0.13
CA PHE A 53 9.88 8.36 -1.18
C PHE A 53 9.77 9.27 -2.41
N GLY A 54 10.38 10.45 -2.38
CA GLY A 54 10.35 11.40 -3.50
C GLY A 54 8.99 12.05 -3.76
N THR A 55 8.00 11.80 -2.91
CA THR A 55 6.68 12.45 -2.96
C THR A 55 6.26 12.93 -1.58
N ALA A 56 5.53 14.04 -1.52
CA ALA A 56 5.08 14.62 -0.26
C ALA A 56 4.02 13.71 0.41
N LEU A 57 4.04 13.66 1.74
CA LEU A 57 2.94 13.05 2.48
C LEU A 57 1.65 13.83 2.16
N PRO A 58 0.58 13.17 1.67
CA PRO A 58 -0.66 13.84 1.32
C PRO A 58 -1.43 14.30 2.57
N GLU A 59 -2.50 15.06 2.36
CA GLU A 59 -3.45 15.40 3.42
C GLU A 59 -4.19 14.17 3.94
N ILE A 60 -4.76 14.27 5.14
CA ILE A 60 -5.52 13.18 5.76
C ILE A 60 -6.71 12.80 4.87
N GLY A 61 -6.89 11.49 4.64
CA GLY A 61 -7.93 10.94 3.75
C GLY A 61 -7.55 10.96 2.27
N GLN A 62 -6.32 11.37 1.93
CA GLN A 62 -5.84 11.42 0.55
C GLN A 62 -4.66 10.46 0.32
N SER A 63 -4.37 10.23 -0.95
CA SER A 63 -3.23 9.47 -1.42
C SER A 63 -2.41 10.27 -2.43
N ALA A 64 -1.09 10.09 -2.41
CA ALA A 64 -0.18 10.65 -3.39
C ALA A 64 0.66 9.52 -4.00
N THR A 65 0.72 9.46 -5.32
CA THR A 65 1.55 8.50 -6.06
C THR A 65 2.75 9.22 -6.67
N THR A 66 3.91 8.57 -6.68
CA THR A 66 5.08 9.07 -7.39
C THR A 66 4.83 9.14 -8.89
N SER A 67 5.56 9.98 -9.62
CA SER A 67 5.36 10.20 -11.05
C SER A 67 5.60 8.95 -11.92
N ASP A 68 6.45 8.04 -11.45
CA ASP A 68 6.73 6.74 -12.06
C ASP A 68 5.72 5.66 -11.66
N GLY A 69 4.77 5.95 -10.77
CA GLY A 69 3.74 5.03 -10.32
C GLY A 69 4.21 3.96 -9.34
N SER A 70 5.48 4.00 -8.91
CA SER A 70 6.09 2.93 -8.13
C SER A 70 5.75 2.95 -6.64
N ILE A 71 5.34 4.11 -6.11
CA ILE A 71 5.03 4.26 -4.68
C ILE A 71 3.75 5.08 -4.52
N THR A 72 2.84 4.58 -3.69
CA THR A 72 1.65 5.33 -3.25
C THR A 72 1.67 5.51 -1.74
N LEU A 73 1.69 6.76 -1.30
CA LEU A 73 1.46 7.13 0.09
C LEU A 73 -0.03 7.31 0.34
N LEU A 74 -0.53 6.78 1.44
CA LEU A 74 -1.91 6.93 1.91
C LEU A 74 -1.87 7.52 3.32
N ARG A 75 -2.50 8.69 3.54
CA ARG A 75 -2.61 9.25 4.88
C ARG A 75 -3.99 8.95 5.46
N LEU A 76 -4.03 8.16 6.52
CA LEU A 76 -5.27 7.69 7.14
C LEU A 76 -5.70 8.57 8.31
N GLY A 77 -4.73 9.18 9.01
CA GLY A 77 -4.96 10.00 10.19
C GLY A 77 -3.79 10.92 10.50
N LEU A 78 -3.82 11.49 11.70
CA LEU A 78 -2.75 12.36 12.19
C LEU A 78 -1.44 11.58 12.37
N ASP A 79 -1.54 10.42 13.00
CA ASP A 79 -0.45 9.52 13.38
C ASP A 79 -0.39 8.23 12.54
N GLN A 80 -1.22 8.12 11.50
CA GLN A 80 -1.40 6.87 10.76
C GLN A 80 -1.37 7.06 9.25
N GLY A 81 -0.62 6.19 8.58
CA GLY A 81 -0.61 6.07 7.12
C GLY A 81 -0.14 4.70 6.64
N PHE A 82 -0.16 4.53 5.33
CA PHE A 82 0.46 3.42 4.64
C PHE A 82 1.38 3.92 3.53
N VAL A 83 2.39 3.14 3.22
CA VAL A 83 3.09 3.21 1.93
C VAL A 83 2.89 1.90 1.19
N MET A 84 2.51 2.02 -0.07
CA MET A 84 2.29 0.92 -0.99
C MET A 84 3.39 0.97 -2.06
N PHE A 85 4.01 -0.18 -2.34
CA PHE A 85 5.00 -0.39 -3.40
C PHE A 85 4.47 -1.37 -4.43
#